data_AF-A0A1H6D116-F1
#
_entry.id   AF-A0A1H6D116-F1
#
_cell.length_a   1.000
_cell.length_b   1.000
_cell.length_c   1.000
_cell.angle_alpha   90.00
_cell.angle_beta   90.00
_cell.angle_gamma   90.00
#
_symmetry.space_group_name_H-M   'P 1'
#
loop_
_entity.id
_entity.type
_entity.pdbx_description
1 polymer ?
#
loop_
_entity_poly.entity_id
_entity_poly.type
_entity_poly.pdbx_seq_one_letter_code
_entity_poly.pdbx_strand_id
1 'polypeptide(L)'
;MSRSTQPPAPMTDGEAVSSTDPRRAALQALAGLLRGRGLAVTVESWHLTATDHDSGRSVEVWAQHRSADQDRLWFCWAGGAPIVEAANLMDAALYVGTELCRES
;
A
#
# COMPACT_ATOMS: atom_id res chain seq x y z
N MET A 1 -11.97 61.03 -9.57
CA MET A 1 -10.88 60.22 -8.97
C MET A 1 -11.50 58.91 -8.48
N SER A 2 -11.59 57.91 -9.36
CA SER A 2 -12.21 56.61 -9.06
C SER A 2 -11.11 55.62 -8.69
N ARG A 3 -11.09 55.15 -7.44
CA ARG A 3 -10.25 54.01 -7.06
C ARG A 3 -11.09 52.76 -7.28
N SER A 4 -10.84 52.07 -8.39
CA SER A 4 -11.34 50.72 -8.65
C SER A 4 -10.74 49.78 -7.61
N THR A 5 -11.50 49.45 -6.57
CA THR A 5 -11.17 48.35 -5.67
C THR A 5 -11.41 47.06 -6.44
N GLN A 6 -10.35 46.52 -7.02
CA GLN A 6 -10.33 45.19 -7.60
C GLN A 6 -10.48 44.16 -6.46
N PRO A 7 -11.42 43.20 -6.56
CA PRO A 7 -11.46 42.10 -5.60
C PRO A 7 -10.19 41.24 -5.75
N PRO A 8 -9.58 40.75 -4.65
CA PRO A 8 -8.48 39.82 -4.76
C PRO A 8 -8.95 38.55 -5.49
N ALA A 9 -8.15 38.11 -6.46
CA ALA A 9 -8.33 36.86 -7.17
C ALA A 9 -8.48 35.68 -6.17
N PRO A 10 -9.23 34.61 -6.53
CA PRO A 10 -9.23 33.40 -5.72
C PRO A 10 -7.80 32.90 -5.61
N MET A 11 -7.27 32.89 -4.38
CA MET A 11 -6.07 32.17 -4.04
C MET A 11 -6.35 30.71 -4.36
N THR A 12 -5.86 30.28 -5.51
CA THR A 12 -5.73 28.87 -5.83
C THR A 12 -4.52 28.40 -5.04
N ASP A 13 -4.73 28.16 -3.75
CA ASP A 13 -3.88 27.22 -3.02
C ASP A 13 -4.25 25.84 -3.64
N GLY A 14 -3.49 25.30 -4.57
CA GLY A 14 -2.05 25.25 -4.52
C GLY A 14 -1.58 24.00 -3.81
N GLU A 15 -2.44 23.03 -3.47
CA GLU A 15 -1.99 21.64 -3.37
C GLU A 15 -3.17 20.67 -3.39
N ALA A 16 -3.33 19.95 -4.50
CA ALA A 16 -3.86 18.61 -4.37
C ALA A 16 -2.80 17.81 -3.60
N VAL A 17 -2.77 17.94 -2.28
CA VAL A 17 -2.24 16.89 -1.43
C VAL A 17 -3.10 15.68 -1.75
N SER A 18 -2.65 14.89 -2.72
CA SER A 18 -3.03 13.50 -2.80
C SER A 18 -2.44 12.91 -1.54
N SER A 19 -3.15 13.07 -0.43
CA SER A 19 -2.92 12.42 0.85
C SER A 19 -2.80 10.96 0.50
N THR A 20 -1.56 10.52 0.23
CA THR A 20 -1.33 9.19 -0.29
C THR A 20 -1.76 8.29 0.82
N ASP A 21 -2.89 7.64 0.62
CA ASP A 21 -3.51 6.85 1.68
C ASP A 21 -2.43 5.94 2.28
N PRO A 22 -2.25 5.94 3.61
CA PRO A 22 -1.15 5.24 4.25
C PRO A 22 -1.13 3.75 3.88
N ARG A 23 -2.28 3.15 3.56
CA ARG A 23 -2.40 1.78 3.05
C ARG A 23 -1.71 1.66 1.70
N ARG A 24 -2.03 2.57 0.78
CA ARG A 24 -1.43 2.60 -0.56
C ARG A 24 0.08 2.83 -0.50
N ALA A 25 0.54 3.73 0.37
CA ALA A 25 1.98 3.96 0.57
C ALA A 25 2.69 2.68 1.07
N ALA A 26 2.10 2.00 2.07
CA ALA A 26 2.65 0.75 2.59
C ALA A 26 2.66 -0.38 1.55
N LEU A 27 1.59 -0.53 0.77
CA LEU A 27 1.52 -1.52 -0.32
C LEU A 27 2.54 -1.22 -1.42
N GLN A 28 2.75 0.05 -1.78
CA GLN A 28 3.77 0.42 -2.77
C GLN A 28 5.19 0.12 -2.25
N ALA A 29 5.46 0.39 -0.98
CA ALA A 29 6.74 0.05 -0.36
C ALA A 29 6.98 -1.47 -0.34
N LEU A 30 5.96 -2.25 0.03
CA LEU A 30 6.00 -3.71 -0.03
C LEU A 30 6.22 -4.21 -1.47
N ALA A 31 5.53 -3.63 -2.45
CA ALA A 31 5.70 -3.95 -3.85
C ALA A 31 7.13 -3.71 -4.34
N GLY A 32 7.76 -2.63 -3.90
CA GLY A 32 9.17 -2.35 -4.21
C GLY A 32 10.11 -3.46 -3.74
N LEU A 33 9.92 -3.96 -2.51
CA LEU A 33 10.72 -5.05 -1.96
C LEU A 33 10.51 -6.37 -2.71
N LEU A 34 9.26 -6.68 -3.06
CA LEU A 34 8.90 -7.91 -3.76
C LEU A 34 9.38 -7.89 -5.22
N ARG A 35 9.26 -6.76 -5.91
CA ARG A 35 9.84 -6.56 -7.25
C ARG A 35 11.37 -6.68 -7.24
N GLY A 36 12.02 -6.15 -6.20
CA GLY A 36 13.46 -6.32 -6.00
C GLY A 36 13.90 -7.79 -5.83
N ARG A 37 12.98 -8.67 -5.46
CA ARG A 37 13.18 -10.13 -5.38
C ARG A 37 12.83 -10.87 -6.67
N GLY A 38 12.43 -10.17 -7.73
CA GLY A 38 12.07 -10.76 -9.02
C GLY A 38 10.61 -11.22 -9.14
N LEU A 39 9.76 -10.88 -8.17
CA LEU A 39 8.33 -11.22 -8.21
C LEU A 39 7.55 -10.22 -9.06
N ALA A 40 6.54 -10.70 -9.79
CA ALA A 40 5.53 -9.83 -10.39
C ALA A 40 4.63 -9.27 -9.29
N VAL A 41 4.39 -7.97 -9.29
CA VAL A 41 3.55 -7.34 -8.26
C VAL A 41 2.60 -6.34 -8.88
N THR A 42 1.32 -6.54 -8.61
CA THR A 42 0.22 -5.65 -8.97
C THR A 42 -0.35 -5.05 -7.71
N VAL A 43 -0.52 -3.72 -7.67
CA VAL A 43 -1.14 -3.02 -6.53
C VAL A 43 -2.44 -2.42 -7.03
N GLU A 44 -3.56 -2.84 -6.45
CA GLU A 44 -4.90 -2.39 -6.79
C GLU A 44 -5.56 -1.78 -5.55
N SER A 45 -5.77 -0.46 -5.54
CA SER A 45 -6.42 0.30 -4.46
C SER A 45 -5.95 -0.02 -3.03
N TRP A 46 -6.46 -1.10 -2.44
CA TRP A 46 -6.27 -1.52 -1.04
C TRP A 46 -5.60 -2.89 -0.87
N HIS A 47 -5.23 -3.54 -1.97
CA HIS A 47 -4.53 -4.83 -1.95
C HIS A 47 -3.38 -4.87 -2.96
N LEU A 48 -2.52 -5.84 -2.75
CA LEU A 48 -1.33 -6.15 -3.51
C LEU A 48 -1.37 -7.64 -3.85
N THR A 49 -1.18 -7.97 -5.12
CA THR A 49 -1.04 -9.34 -5.59
C THR A 49 0.41 -9.53 -6.02
N ALA A 50 1.10 -10.47 -5.36
CA ALA A 50 2.44 -10.88 -5.71
C ALA A 50 2.39 -12.25 -6.40
N THR A 51 2.97 -12.35 -7.58
CA THR A 51 3.02 -13.55 -8.40
C THR A 51 4.48 -13.96 -8.59
N ASP A 52 4.77 -15.21 -8.26
CA ASP A 52 6.04 -15.84 -8.59
C ASP A 52 5.96 -16.41 -10.01
N HIS A 53 6.85 -15.94 -10.89
CA HIS A 53 6.85 -16.37 -12.30
C HIS A 53 7.33 -17.80 -12.50
N ASP A 54 8.21 -18.29 -11.61
CA ASP A 54 8.78 -19.63 -11.71
C ASP A 54 7.75 -20.70 -11.35
N SER A 55 7.03 -20.49 -10.25
CA SER A 55 6.00 -21.39 -9.74
C SER A 55 4.62 -21.13 -10.35
N GLY A 56 4.40 -19.97 -10.96
CA GLY A 56 3.08 -19.50 -11.41
C GLY A 56 2.10 -19.20 -10.26
N ARG A 57 2.59 -19.15 -9.02
CA ARG A 57 1.78 -18.98 -7.82
C ARG A 57 1.56 -17.50 -7.54
N SER A 58 0.37 -17.17 -7.05
CA SER A 58 0.01 -15.80 -6.68
C SER A 58 -0.52 -15.75 -5.26
N VAL A 59 -0.10 -14.73 -4.52
CA VAL A 59 -0.58 -14.44 -3.17
C VAL A 59 -1.08 -13.01 -3.10
N GLU A 60 -2.18 -12.82 -2.40
CA GLU A 60 -2.85 -11.53 -2.26
C GLU A 60 -2.76 -11.03 -0.82
N VAL A 61 -2.37 -9.77 -0.68
CA VAL A 61 -2.07 -9.09 0.57
C VAL A 61 -2.84 -7.78 0.63
N TRP A 62 -3.59 -7.58 1.69
CA TRP A 62 -4.47 -6.44 1.90
C TRP A 62 -3.86 -5.53 2.96
N ALA A 63 -4.03 -4.22 2.80
CA ALA A 63 -3.62 -3.26 3.81
C ALA A 63 -4.86 -2.67 4.49
N GLN A 64 -5.04 -2.99 5.77
CA GLN A 64 -6.25 -2.63 6.53
C GLN A 64 -5.90 -2.03 7.89
N HIS A 65 -6.69 -1.05 8.34
CA HIS A 65 -6.61 -0.56 9.71
C HIS A 65 -7.36 -1.50 10.63
N ARG A 66 -6.74 -1.87 11.75
CA ARG A 66 -7.39 -2.65 12.80
C ARG A 66 -7.77 -1.72 13.95
N SER A 67 -9.07 -1.53 14.15
CA SER A 67 -9.58 -0.75 15.29
C SER A 67 -9.20 -1.37 16.64
N ALA A 68 -8.96 -2.68 16.70
CA ALA A 68 -8.47 -3.39 17.88
C ALA A 68 -7.03 -2.98 18.27
N ASP A 69 -6.25 -2.47 17.30
CA ASP A 69 -4.82 -2.17 17.46
C ASP A 69 -4.57 -0.65 17.38
N GLN A 70 -5.48 0.17 17.93
CA GLN A 70 -5.36 1.64 17.92
C GLN A 70 -5.29 2.25 16.51
N ASP A 71 -6.06 1.71 15.56
CA ASP A 71 -6.07 2.11 14.14
C ASP A 71 -4.72 1.91 13.43
N ARG A 72 -3.86 1.02 13.97
CA ARG A 72 -2.63 0.63 13.28
C ARG A 72 -2.95 -0.05 11.95
N LEU A 73 -2.09 0.22 10.98
CA LEU A 73 -2.14 -0.40 9.66
C LEU A 73 -1.49 -1.77 9.72
N TRP A 74 -2.19 -2.79 9.22
CA TRP A 74 -1.72 -4.17 9.15
C TRP A 74 -1.78 -4.69 7.73
N PHE A 75 -0.81 -5.52 7.38
CA PHE A 75 -0.91 -6.40 6.22
C PHE A 75 -1.67 -7.66 6.63
N CYS A 76 -2.65 -8.03 5.82
CA CYS A 76 -3.49 -9.20 6.00
C CYS A 76 -3.48 -10.05 4.74
N TRP A 77 -3.63 -11.36 4.86
CA TRP A 77 -3.90 -12.23 3.72
C TRP A 77 -5.29 -11.96 3.15
N ALA A 78 -5.53 -12.44 1.92
CA ALA A 78 -6.88 -12.57 1.40
C ALA A 78 -7.77 -13.33 2.40
N GLY A 79 -8.90 -12.74 2.77
CA GLY A 79 -9.78 -13.25 3.84
C GLY A 79 -9.56 -12.59 5.21
N GLY A 80 -8.63 -11.64 5.34
CA GLY A 80 -8.48 -10.79 6.52
C GLY A 80 -7.67 -11.37 7.67
N ALA A 81 -6.98 -12.50 7.45
CA ALA A 81 -6.05 -13.06 8.43
C ALA A 81 -4.83 -12.13 8.58
N PRO A 82 -4.50 -11.65 9.78
CA PRO A 82 -3.38 -10.72 9.96
C PRO A 82 -2.04 -11.42 9.74
N ILE A 83 -1.14 -10.75 9.03
CA ILE A 83 0.24 -11.19 8.78
C ILE A 83 1.15 -10.49 9.77
N VAL A 84 1.28 -9.16 9.60
CA VAL A 84 2.19 -8.31 10.36
C VAL A 84 1.77 -6.85 10.24
N GLU A 85 2.15 -6.04 11.23
CA GLU A 85 1.98 -4.58 11.17
C GLU A 85 2.71 -3.99 9.96
N ALA A 86 2.09 -3.03 9.27
CA ALA A 86 2.61 -2.46 8.04
C ALA A 86 3.89 -1.63 8.19
N ALA A 87 4.27 -1.30 9.42
CA ALA A 87 5.58 -0.74 9.74
C ALA A 87 6.73 -1.76 9.49
N ASN A 88 6.44 -3.06 9.51
CA ASN A 88 7.44 -4.14 9.36
C ASN A 88 7.47 -4.69 7.92
N LEU A 89 7.85 -3.84 6.96
CA LEU A 89 7.84 -4.17 5.52
C LEU A 89 8.72 -5.38 5.15
N MET A 90 9.89 -5.51 5.77
CA MET A 90 10.81 -6.63 5.50
C MET A 90 10.21 -7.97 5.91
N ASP A 91 9.56 -8.00 7.06
CA ASP A 91 8.90 -9.17 7.63
C ASP A 91 7.68 -9.56 6.80
N ALA A 92 6.88 -8.57 6.39
CA ALA A 92 5.77 -8.76 5.45
C ALA A 92 6.25 -9.38 4.14
N ALA A 93 7.34 -8.87 3.58
CA ALA A 93 7.89 -9.39 2.33
C ALA A 93 8.49 -10.79 2.49
N LEU A 94 9.01 -11.15 3.68
CA LEU A 94 9.46 -12.51 4.00
C LEU A 94 8.28 -13.49 4.08
N TYR A 95 7.19 -13.11 4.74
CA TYR A 95 5.99 -13.94 4.81
C TYR A 95 5.40 -14.19 3.42
N VAL A 96 5.32 -13.16 2.58
CA VAL A 96 4.86 -13.27 1.18
C VAL A 96 5.74 -14.23 0.39
N GLY A 97 7.08 -14.10 0.49
CA GLY A 97 8.01 -15.00 -0.19
C GLY A 97 7.89 -16.45 0.31
N THR A 98 7.75 -16.64 1.63
CA THR A 98 7.55 -17.97 2.23
C THR A 98 6.27 -18.62 1.73
N GLU A 99 5.17 -17.87 1.66
CA GLU A 99 3.88 -18.40 1.21
C GLU A 99 3.91 -18.77 -0.28
N LEU A 100 4.61 -17.99 -1.11
CA LEU A 100 4.81 -18.32 -2.53
C LEU A 100 5.67 -19.58 -2.71
N CYS A 101 6.71 -19.76 -1.88
CA CYS A 101 7.65 -20.87 -1.96
C CYS A 101 7.15 -22.17 -1.30
N ARG A 102 6.07 -22.12 -0.51
CA ARG A 102 5.58 -23.26 0.27
C ARG A 102 5.17 -24.43 -0.64
N GLU A 103 6.01 -25.45 -0.79
CA GLU A 103 5.72 -26.68 -1.54
C GLU A 103 4.42 -27.33 -1.03
N SER A 104 3.54 -27.73 -1.96
CA SER A 104 2.28 -28.44 -1.67
C SER A 104 2.48 -29.95 -1.72
#